data_AF-A0A6J1BGD1-F1
#
_entry.id   AF-A0A6J1BGD1-F1
#
_cell.length_a   1.000
_cell.length_b   1.000
_cell.length_c   1.000
_cell.angle_alpha   90.00
_cell.angle_beta   90.00
_cell.angle_gamma   90.00
#
_symmetry.space_group_name_H-M   'P 1'
#
loop_
_entity.id
_entity.type
_entity.pdbx_description
1 polymer ?
#
loop_
_entity_poly.entity_id
_entity_poly.type
_entity_poly.pdbx_seq_one_letter_code
_entity_poly.pdbx_strand_id
1 'polypeptide(L)'
;MSSKNMTLVLFQKLYPEHKKRKIENFISKAAQFLEEIQHPEGSWYGNWGICFIYGTWFGLQGLKAAGKTYNNCLAIRKGVDFLLKTQREDGGWGESYLSCPKKVYIPMEGNQSNLVHTAMALMGLIVGDQEHLSTVGSS
;
A
#
# COMPACT_ATOMS: atom_id res chain seq x y z
N MET A 1 -0.31 11.15 -3.96
CA MET A 1 1.15 11.07 -3.73
C MET A 1 1.81 9.92 -4.51
N SER A 2 1.24 8.71 -4.52
CA SER A 2 1.86 7.53 -5.14
C SER A 2 2.06 7.59 -6.67
N SER A 3 1.14 8.21 -7.43
CA SER A 3 1.28 8.36 -8.89
C SER A 3 2.55 9.10 -9.33
N LYS A 4 2.99 10.11 -8.56
CA LYS A 4 4.20 10.88 -8.86
C LYS A 4 5.47 10.06 -8.63
N ASN A 5 5.50 9.22 -7.59
CA ASN A 5 6.66 8.36 -7.30
C ASN A 5 6.84 7.30 -8.39
N MET A 6 5.77 6.61 -8.80
CA MET A 6 5.85 5.64 -9.90
C MET A 6 6.35 6.29 -11.20
N THR A 7 5.84 7.48 -11.53
CA THR A 7 6.25 8.21 -12.74
C THR A 7 7.75 8.52 -12.71
N LEU A 8 8.28 8.94 -11.56
CA LEU A 8 9.71 9.25 -11.42
C LEU A 8 10.61 8.01 -11.48
N VAL A 9 10.17 6.88 -10.91
CA VAL A 9 10.91 5.60 -11.00
C VAL A 9 10.98 5.10 -12.45
N LEU A 10 9.87 5.17 -13.19
CA LEU A 10 9.86 4.86 -14.63
C LEU A 10 10.74 5.80 -15.43
N PHE A 11 10.69 7.11 -15.14
CA PHE A 11 11.53 8.10 -15.81
C PHE A 11 13.03 7.85 -15.56
N GLN A 12 13.42 7.49 -14.33
CA GLN A 12 14.81 7.16 -14.00
C GLN A 12 15.30 5.90 -14.73
N LYS A 13 14.44 4.91 -14.95
CA LYS A 13 14.77 3.73 -15.77
C LYS A 13 14.98 4.08 -17.25
N LEU A 14 14.19 5.02 -17.79
CA LEU A 14 14.27 5.44 -19.19
C LEU A 14 15.38 6.47 -19.46
N TYR A 15 15.73 7.29 -18.46
CA TYR A 15 16.75 8.35 -18.57
C TYR A 15 17.70 8.35 -17.35
N PRO A 16 18.66 7.41 -17.27
CA PRO A 16 19.45 7.14 -16.07
C PRO A 16 20.34 8.31 -15.61
N GLU A 17 20.83 9.11 -16.56
CA GLU A 17 21.77 10.21 -16.32
C GLU A 17 21.08 11.53 -15.93
N HIS A 18 19.76 11.65 -16.12
CA HIS A 18 19.07 12.92 -15.95
C HIS A 18 18.55 13.14 -14.52
N LYS A 19 19.24 14.01 -13.76
CA LYS A 19 18.85 14.47 -12.40
C LYS A 19 18.67 13.34 -11.36
N LYS A 20 19.35 12.21 -11.56
CA LYS A 20 19.32 10.99 -10.73
C LYS A 20 19.29 11.28 -9.21
N ARG A 21 20.25 12.06 -8.72
CA ARG A 21 20.38 12.40 -7.28
C ARG A 21 19.17 13.18 -6.71
N LYS A 22 18.51 14.02 -7.51
CA LYS A 22 17.31 14.76 -7.07
C LYS A 22 16.09 13.83 -7.01
N ILE A 23 15.99 12.90 -7.95
CA ILE A 23 14.91 11.92 -8.03
C ILE A 23 15.01 10.93 -6.86
N GLU A 24 16.21 10.39 -6.61
CA GLU A 24 16.48 9.50 -5.47
C GLU A 24 16.15 10.17 -4.13
N ASN A 25 16.62 11.40 -3.92
CA ASN A 25 16.28 12.17 -2.71
C ASN A 25 14.77 12.40 -2.54
N PHE A 26 14.04 12.62 -3.64
CA PHE A 26 12.59 12.80 -3.59
C PHE A 26 11.88 11.49 -3.20
N ILE A 27 12.29 10.37 -3.80
CA ILE A 27 11.76 9.04 -3.51
C ILE A 27 12.02 8.67 -2.04
N SER A 28 13.23 8.89 -1.52
CA SER A 28 13.57 8.63 -0.13
C SER A 28 12.72 9.46 0.84
N LYS A 29 12.56 10.77 0.57
CA LYS A 29 11.70 11.63 1.40
C LYS A 29 10.23 11.22 1.34
N ALA A 30 9.74 10.83 0.17
CA ALA A 30 8.37 10.37 0.02
C ALA A 30 8.13 9.04 0.75
N ALA A 31 9.10 8.13 0.73
CA ALA A 31 9.04 6.88 1.49
C ALA A 31 9.03 7.14 3.00
N GLN A 32 9.91 8.01 3.49
CA GLN A 32 9.93 8.40 4.90
C GLN A 32 8.59 9.02 5.33
N PHE A 33 8.05 9.94 4.51
CA PHE A 33 6.74 10.52 4.78
C PHE A 33 5.64 9.46 4.86
N LEU A 34 5.65 8.46 3.96
CA LEU A 34 4.70 7.35 4.02
C LEU A 34 4.83 6.52 5.30
N GLU A 35 6.05 6.26 5.76
CA GLU A 35 6.30 5.55 7.03
C GLU A 35 5.80 6.39 8.22
N GLU A 36 5.98 7.70 8.21
CA GLU A 36 5.56 8.63 9.29
C GLU A 36 4.04 8.79 9.40
N ILE A 37 3.30 8.79 8.28
CA ILE A 37 1.84 8.97 8.29
C ILE A 37 1.06 7.65 8.43
N GLN A 38 1.75 6.51 8.55
CA GLN A 38 1.10 5.22 8.71
C GLN A 38 0.35 5.17 10.05
N HIS A 39 -0.87 4.66 10.05
CA HIS A 39 -1.65 4.49 11.27
C HIS A 39 -1.00 3.42 12.17
N PRO A 40 -1.14 3.50 13.52
CA PRO A 40 -0.63 2.48 14.43
C PRO A 40 -1.03 1.04 14.07
N GLU A 41 -2.27 0.87 13.60
CA GLU A 41 -2.86 -0.39 13.10
C GLU A 41 -2.30 -0.86 11.75
N GLY A 42 -1.38 -0.12 11.13
CA GLY A 42 -0.69 -0.48 9.90
C GLY A 42 -1.31 0.03 8.61
N SER A 43 -2.52 0.58 8.65
CA SER A 43 -3.20 1.13 7.48
C SER A 43 -2.75 2.55 7.13
N TRP A 44 -3.11 3.00 5.93
CA TRP A 44 -3.01 4.40 5.51
C TRP A 44 -4.37 4.98 5.20
N TYR A 45 -4.58 6.24 5.58
CA TYR A 45 -5.82 6.95 5.28
C TYR A 45 -5.87 7.40 3.80
N GLY A 46 -6.96 7.08 3.11
CA GLY A 46 -7.22 7.46 1.73
C GLY A 46 -7.97 8.80 1.62
N ASN A 47 -7.32 9.85 1.12
CA ASN A 47 -7.99 11.15 0.93
C ASN A 47 -8.87 11.25 -0.34
N TRP A 48 -8.80 10.27 -1.24
CA TRP A 48 -9.44 10.32 -2.57
C TRP A 48 -10.25 9.06 -2.89
N GLY A 49 -10.52 8.23 -1.89
CA GLY A 49 -11.28 6.98 -1.98
C GLY A 49 -11.69 6.53 -0.59
N ILE A 50 -12.59 5.55 -0.50
CA ILE A 50 -13.02 4.97 0.77
C ILE A 50 -12.08 3.80 1.12
N CYS A 51 -11.49 3.79 2.30
CA CYS A 51 -10.59 4.82 2.75
C CYS A 51 -9.25 4.18 3.14
N PHE A 52 -9.29 3.23 4.06
CA PHE A 52 -8.09 2.56 4.57
C PHE A 52 -7.59 1.47 3.63
N ILE A 53 -8.47 0.70 2.98
CA ILE A 53 -8.05 -0.32 2.01
C ILE A 53 -7.38 0.37 0.80
N TYR A 54 -8.04 1.40 0.28
CA TYR A 54 -7.51 2.24 -0.80
C TYR A 54 -6.17 2.88 -0.42
N GLY A 55 -6.10 3.54 0.74
CA GLY A 55 -4.88 4.20 1.20
C GLY A 55 -3.74 3.22 1.39
N THR A 56 -4.02 2.03 1.95
CA THR A 56 -3.02 0.99 2.21
C THR A 56 -2.43 0.44 0.92
N TRP A 57 -3.25 0.18 -0.10
CA TRP A 57 -2.74 -0.21 -1.42
C TRP A 57 -1.75 0.82 -1.98
N PHE A 58 -2.11 2.12 -1.94
CA PHE A 58 -1.23 3.17 -2.44
C PHE A 58 0.03 3.39 -1.59
N GLY A 59 -0.06 3.21 -0.26
CA GLY A 59 1.07 3.26 0.65
C GLY A 59 2.08 2.15 0.35
N LEU A 60 1.60 0.91 0.21
CA LEU A 60 2.41 -0.25 -0.17
C LEU A 60 3.08 -0.06 -1.53
N GLN A 61 2.35 0.42 -2.53
CA GLN A 61 2.91 0.73 -3.85
C GLN A 61 4.00 1.81 -3.77
N GLY A 62 3.78 2.87 -2.99
CA GLY A 62 4.72 3.96 -2.82
C GLY A 62 6.02 3.52 -2.15
N LEU A 63 5.93 2.67 -1.13
CA LEU A 63 7.09 2.08 -0.46
C LEU A 63 7.84 1.11 -1.38
N LYS A 64 7.13 0.25 -2.12
CA LYS A 64 7.75 -0.65 -3.10
C LYS A 64 8.50 0.11 -4.19
N ALA A 65 7.91 1.17 -4.72
CA ALA A 65 8.56 2.05 -5.70
C ALA A 65 9.85 2.69 -5.15
N ALA A 66 9.96 2.86 -3.83
CA ALA A 66 11.16 3.34 -3.16
C ALA A 66 12.18 2.23 -2.80
N GLY A 67 11.98 1.00 -3.29
CA GLY A 67 12.86 -0.15 -3.03
C GLY A 67 12.64 -0.81 -1.66
N LYS A 68 11.55 -0.49 -0.96
CA LYS A 68 11.17 -1.16 0.27
C LYS A 68 10.49 -2.50 -0.05
N THR A 69 10.75 -3.51 0.76
CA THR A 69 10.24 -4.88 0.62
C THR A 69 9.68 -5.38 1.95
N TYR A 70 8.96 -6.51 1.91
CA TYR A 70 8.45 -7.16 3.11
C TYR A 70 9.57 -7.43 4.14
N ASN A 71 10.77 -7.79 3.68
CA ASN A 71 11.88 -8.16 4.56
C ASN A 71 12.57 -6.92 5.19
N ASN A 72 12.71 -5.83 4.44
CA ASN A 72 13.48 -4.67 4.87
C ASN A 72 12.64 -3.51 5.47
N CYS A 73 11.31 -3.60 5.45
CA CYS A 73 10.44 -2.50 5.85
C CYS A 73 9.30 -2.96 6.76
N LEU A 74 9.32 -2.49 8.02
CA LEU A 74 8.25 -2.78 8.99
C LEU A 74 6.91 -2.20 8.54
N ALA A 75 6.90 -1.03 7.90
CA ALA A 75 5.67 -0.40 7.43
C ALA A 75 4.95 -1.26 6.38
N ILE A 76 5.69 -1.91 5.46
CA ILE A 76 5.11 -2.86 4.51
C ILE A 76 4.46 -4.03 5.24
N ARG A 77 5.17 -4.65 6.21
CA ARG A 77 4.64 -5.77 6.98
C ARG A 77 3.35 -5.42 7.72
N LYS A 78 3.31 -4.26 8.36
CA LYS A 78 2.11 -3.75 9.05
C LYS A 78 0.95 -3.49 8.09
N GLY A 79 1.23 -2.97 6.89
CA GLY A 79 0.21 -2.76 5.87
C GLY A 79 -0.38 -4.06 5.33
N VAL A 80 0.47 -5.07 5.11
CA VAL A 80 0.04 -6.42 4.71
C VAL A 80 -0.78 -7.07 5.82
N ASP A 81 -0.31 -7.01 7.06
CA ASP A 81 -1.00 -7.53 8.23
C ASP A 81 -2.38 -6.89 8.44
N PHE A 82 -2.50 -5.56 8.25
CA PHE A 82 -3.79 -4.87 8.25
C PHE A 82 -4.76 -5.44 7.21
N LEU A 83 -4.30 -5.65 5.96
CA LEU A 83 -5.15 -6.22 4.92
C LEU A 83 -5.58 -7.65 5.27
N LEU A 84 -4.65 -8.51 5.72
CA LEU A 84 -5.00 -9.88 6.11
C LEU A 84 -5.98 -9.93 7.28
N LYS A 85 -5.79 -9.09 8.31
CA LYS A 85 -6.69 -9.02 9.48
C LYS A 85 -8.08 -8.48 9.14
N THR A 86 -8.22 -7.74 8.05
CA THR A 86 -9.49 -7.15 7.61
C THR A 86 -10.18 -7.97 6.53
N GLN A 87 -9.60 -9.10 6.13
CA GLN A 87 -10.23 -10.08 5.23
C GLN A 87 -11.48 -10.68 5.88
N ARG A 88 -12.52 -10.86 5.08
CA ARG A 88 -13.80 -11.44 5.52
C ARG A 88 -13.82 -12.95 5.33
N GLU A 89 -14.83 -13.58 5.92
CA GLU A 89 -15.06 -15.03 5.82
C GLU A 89 -15.31 -15.49 4.37
N ASP A 90 -15.90 -14.64 3.54
CA ASP A 90 -16.09 -14.90 2.10
C ASP A 90 -14.80 -14.71 1.28
N GLY A 91 -13.69 -14.36 1.95
CA GLY A 91 -12.39 -14.10 1.35
C GLY A 91 -12.23 -12.71 0.76
N GLY A 92 -13.27 -11.88 0.77
CA GLY A 92 -13.24 -10.53 0.22
C GLY A 92 -12.97 -9.44 1.26
N TRP A 93 -13.07 -8.19 0.81
CA TRP A 93 -12.96 -7.00 1.65
C TRP A 93 -14.12 -6.05 1.40
N GLY A 94 -14.54 -5.36 2.46
CA GLY A 94 -15.63 -4.39 2.40
C GLY A 94 -15.49 -3.33 3.49
N GLU A 95 -15.28 -2.08 3.06
CA GLU A 95 -15.20 -0.92 3.93
C GLU A 95 -16.44 -0.03 3.77
N SER A 96 -17.00 0.42 4.89
CA SER A 96 -18.12 1.36 4.91
C SER A 96 -17.65 2.77 4.60
N TYR A 97 -18.48 3.57 3.92
CA TYR A 97 -18.23 4.99 3.68
C TYR A 97 -18.07 5.79 4.99
N LEU A 98 -18.66 5.30 6.09
CA LEU A 98 -18.53 5.89 7.43
C LEU A 98 -17.08 5.91 7.94
N SER A 99 -16.19 5.11 7.35
CA SER A 99 -14.75 5.11 7.67
C SER A 99 -14.10 6.46 7.36
N CYS A 100 -14.60 7.19 6.36
CA CYS A 100 -14.08 8.52 5.99
C CYS A 100 -14.35 9.58 7.07
N PRO A 101 -15.61 9.88 7.45
CA PRO A 101 -15.89 10.92 8.45
C PRO A 101 -15.37 10.56 9.84
N LYS A 102 -15.36 9.27 10.22
CA LYS A 102 -14.88 8.84 11.54
C LYS A 102 -13.36 8.64 11.61
N LYS A 103 -12.67 8.64 10.47
CA LYS A 103 -11.22 8.39 10.35
C LYS A 103 -10.75 7.13 11.09
N VAL A 104 -11.59 6.11 11.07
CA VAL A 104 -11.30 4.77 11.61
C VAL A 104 -11.82 3.74 10.63
N TYR A 105 -11.17 2.58 10.53
CA TYR A 105 -11.66 1.52 9.67
C TYR A 105 -12.99 0.99 10.19
N ILE A 106 -14.04 1.06 9.38
CA ILE A 106 -15.36 0.54 9.70
C ILE A 106 -15.72 -0.51 8.65
N PRO A 107 -15.82 -1.80 9.05
CA PRO A 107 -16.26 -2.84 8.13
C PRO A 107 -17.67 -2.53 7.60
N MET A 108 -17.91 -2.88 6.33
CA MET A 108 -19.25 -2.80 5.73
C MET A 108 -20.26 -3.70 6.48
N GLU A 109 -21.47 -3.20 6.69
CA GLU A 109 -22.52 -3.94 7.43
C GLU A 109 -22.89 -5.27 6.75
N GLY A 110 -23.38 -6.22 7.54
CA GLY A 110 -23.84 -7.53 7.04
C GLY A 110 -22.74 -8.45 6.50
N ASN A 111 -21.47 -8.19 6.82
CA ASN A 111 -20.31 -8.98 6.35
C ASN A 111 -20.18 -9.09 4.81
N GLN A 112 -20.81 -8.18 4.06
CA GLN A 112 -20.75 -8.15 2.59
C GLN A 112 -19.41 -7.66 2.03
N SER A 113 -18.77 -8.40 1.14
CA SER A 113 -17.61 -7.89 0.42
C SER A 113 -17.99 -6.96 -0.73
N ASN A 114 -17.07 -6.05 -1.07
CA ASN A 114 -17.19 -5.17 -2.22
C ASN A 114 -16.12 -5.53 -3.25
N LEU A 115 -16.50 -5.64 -4.52
CA LEU A 115 -15.61 -6.04 -5.60
C LEU A 115 -14.38 -5.13 -5.73
N VAL A 116 -14.58 -3.81 -5.62
CA VAL A 116 -13.52 -2.81 -5.78
C VAL A 116 -12.55 -2.88 -4.60
N HIS A 117 -13.06 -2.96 -3.37
CA HIS A 117 -12.22 -3.10 -2.17
C HIS A 117 -11.45 -4.41 -2.19
N THR A 118 -12.08 -5.51 -2.62
CA THR A 118 -11.42 -6.81 -2.77
C THR A 118 -10.28 -6.74 -3.78
N ALA A 119 -10.51 -6.14 -4.96
CA ALA A 119 -9.46 -5.96 -5.96
C ALA A 119 -8.29 -5.10 -5.43
N MET A 120 -8.58 -4.02 -4.71
CA MET A 120 -7.56 -3.16 -4.10
C MET A 120 -6.74 -3.88 -3.03
N ALA A 121 -7.40 -4.63 -2.14
CA ALA A 121 -6.72 -5.41 -1.10
C ALA A 121 -5.80 -6.47 -1.74
N LEU A 122 -6.29 -7.21 -2.73
CA LEU A 122 -5.48 -8.20 -3.46
C LEU A 122 -4.27 -7.54 -4.16
N MET A 123 -4.46 -6.40 -4.82
CA MET A 123 -3.33 -5.66 -5.41
C MET A 123 -2.33 -5.20 -4.34
N GLY A 124 -2.81 -4.76 -3.18
CA GLY A 124 -1.98 -4.40 -2.03
C GLY A 124 -1.15 -5.58 -1.53
N LEU A 125 -1.78 -6.75 -1.34
CA LEU A 125 -1.11 -7.98 -0.91
C LEU A 125 -0.06 -8.44 -1.94
N ILE A 126 -0.41 -8.49 -3.23
CA ILE A 126 0.55 -8.85 -4.29
C ILE A 126 1.75 -7.89 -4.27
N VAL A 127 1.52 -6.59 -4.14
CA VAL A 127 2.60 -5.59 -4.09
C VAL A 127 3.46 -5.77 -2.85
N GLY A 128 2.84 -5.95 -1.68
CA GLY A 128 3.51 -6.05 -0.38
C GLY A 128 4.22 -7.38 -0.13
N ASP A 129 3.76 -8.47 -0.75
CA ASP A 129 4.21 -9.85 -0.47
C ASP A 129 4.97 -10.52 -1.63
N GLN A 130 5.13 -9.85 -2.78
CA GLN A 130 5.79 -10.43 -3.97
C GLN A 130 7.27 -10.86 -3.79
N GLU A 131 7.87 -10.66 -2.62
CA GLU A 131 9.21 -11.18 -2.29
C GLU A 131 9.18 -12.48 -1.46
N HIS A 132 8.04 -12.83 -0.83
CA HIS A 132 7.91 -14.11 -0.14
C HIS A 132 7.73 -15.27 -1.13
N LEU A 133 6.98 -15.05 -2.21
CA LEU A 133 6.70 -16.09 -3.21
C LEU A 133 7.87 -16.33 -4.18
N SER A 134 8.74 -15.34 -4.42
CA SER A 134 9.92 -15.50 -5.28
C SER A 134 11.06 -16.27 -4.63
N THR A 135 11.13 -16.31 -3.29
CA THR A 135 12.17 -17.02 -2.53
C THR A 135 11.80 -18.46 -2.20
N VAL A 136 10.51 -18.80 -2.08
CA VAL A 136 10.06 -20.18 -1.79
C VAL A 136 10.05 -21.07 -3.05
N GLY A 137 10.08 -20.51 -4.25
CA GLY A 137 10.09 -21.25 -5.51
C GLY A 137 11.47 -21.65 -6.07
N SER A 138 12.56 -21.42 -5.32
CA SER A 138 13.94 -21.66 -5.81
C SER A 138 14.82 -22.46 -4.83
N SER A 139 14.23 -23.29 -3.97
CA SER A 139 14.98 -24.19 -3.05
C SER A 139 14.57 -25.64 -3.25
#